data_AF-A0A957DMV0-F1
#
_entry.id   AF-A0A957DMV0-F1
#
_cell.length_a   1.000
_cell.length_b   1.000
_cell.length_c   1.000
_cell.angle_alpha   90.00
_cell.angle_beta   90.00
_cell.angle_gamma   90.00
#
_symmetry.space_group_name_H-M   'P 1'
#
loop_
_entity.id
_entity.type
_entity.pdbx_description
1 polymer ?
#
loop_
_entity_poly.entity_id
_entity_poly.type
_entity_poly.pdbx_seq_one_letter_code
_entity_poly.pdbx_strand_id
1 'polypeptide(L)'
;MGIIEISLVVGLIVLANRVQQQEAETFHKLFDLLLIGLNAPLFILGVLLVFQASELRAIIDLQLDSPTAVGIFLQATAVWGVIISFRSTRHSLERILPIDPHSPLHTLALIFSGYLAGSVILQVSGGLDELAENLPPVSIWLFLAQQLGFVLISFLGVGALMRRDWTAVWQRLGLEAVTSRQLLESIGWIGLLVLLQTLGGAIWEAIDPEQVALVDELSQILYQDFGFWHWLGLAIGAGIGEEILFRGALQPVLGIWFTSILFAIVHVQYGFLTPATVVLLLLSLILGFIRRRHNTSVAILVHFGYD
;
A
#
# COMPACT_ATOMS: atom_id res chain seq x y z
N MET A 1 -0.81 11.26 -5.87
CA MET A 1 0.47 11.81 -5.35
C MET A 1 0.95 12.95 -6.23
N GLY A 2 1.39 14.04 -5.63
CA GLY A 2 2.04 15.15 -6.35
C GLY A 2 3.44 14.78 -6.83
N ILE A 3 3.98 15.50 -7.83
CA ILE A 3 5.34 15.29 -8.37
C ILE A 3 6.40 15.35 -7.25
N ILE A 4 6.18 16.22 -6.25
CA ILE A 4 7.08 16.40 -5.10
C ILE A 4 7.13 15.12 -4.24
N GLU A 5 5.98 14.52 -3.94
CA GLU A 5 5.88 13.32 -3.11
C GLU A 5 6.56 12.13 -3.78
N ILE A 6 6.29 11.93 -5.08
CA ILE A 6 6.93 10.88 -5.88
C ILE A 6 8.43 11.07 -5.88
N SER A 7 8.89 12.31 -6.10
CA SER A 7 10.32 12.65 -6.12
C SER A 7 10.99 12.41 -4.76
N LEU A 8 10.31 12.70 -3.66
CA LEU A 8 10.80 12.43 -2.31
C LEU A 8 10.91 10.92 -2.04
N VAL A 9 9.87 10.14 -2.36
CA VAL A 9 9.86 8.68 -2.18
C VAL A 9 10.96 8.03 -3.01
N VAL A 10 11.05 8.37 -4.30
CA VAL A 10 12.09 7.87 -5.21
C VAL A 10 13.48 8.29 -4.72
N GLY A 11 13.66 9.55 -4.32
CA GLY A 11 14.92 10.06 -3.80
C GLY A 11 15.38 9.31 -2.54
N LEU A 12 14.47 9.03 -1.61
CA LEU A 12 14.75 8.24 -0.41
C LEU A 12 15.14 6.80 -0.75
N ILE A 13 14.43 6.14 -1.68
CA ILE A 13 14.78 4.79 -2.13
C ILE A 13 16.17 4.77 -2.79
N VAL A 14 16.50 5.80 -3.58
CA VAL A 14 17.81 5.95 -4.22
C VAL A 14 18.91 6.13 -3.18
N LEU A 15 18.68 6.99 -2.20
CA LEU A 15 19.63 7.22 -1.11
C LEU A 15 19.81 5.94 -0.27
N ALA A 16 18.74 5.26 0.10
CA ALA A 16 18.80 4.00 0.86
C ALA A 16 19.60 2.92 0.13
N ASN A 17 19.44 2.80 -1.18
CA ASN A 17 20.25 1.92 -2.02
C ASN A 17 21.75 2.26 -1.96
N ARG A 18 22.09 3.56 -2.03
CA ARG A 18 23.47 4.03 -1.93
C ARG A 18 24.07 3.76 -0.56
N VAL A 19 23.31 4.00 0.51
CA VAL A 19 23.72 3.72 1.90
C VAL A 19 23.89 2.22 2.14
N GLN A 20 23.01 1.37 1.57
CA GLN A 20 23.12 -0.09 1.66
C GLN A 20 24.43 -0.63 1.09
N GLN A 21 25.03 0.05 0.10
CA GLN A 21 26.33 -0.32 -0.48
C GLN A 21 27.53 0.17 0.35
N GLN A 22 27.33 1.01 1.37
CA GLN A 22 28.41 1.51 2.21
C GLN A 22 28.69 0.56 3.37
N GLU A 23 29.97 0.22 3.56
CA GLU A 23 30.43 -0.57 4.72
C GLU A 23 30.46 0.26 6.01
N ALA A 24 30.72 1.56 5.92
CA ALA A 24 30.86 2.42 7.08
C ALA A 24 29.52 2.66 7.78
N GLU A 25 29.44 2.24 9.04
CA GLU A 25 28.23 2.34 9.87
C GLU A 25 27.73 3.79 10.04
N THR A 26 28.62 4.77 9.91
CA THR A 26 28.32 6.21 9.97
C THR A 26 27.24 6.60 8.96
N PHE A 27 27.28 6.09 7.72
CA PHE A 27 26.28 6.42 6.72
C PHE A 27 24.89 5.89 7.08
N HIS A 28 24.82 4.69 7.65
CA HIS A 28 23.57 4.10 8.13
C HIS A 28 22.98 4.92 9.30
N LYS A 29 23.83 5.36 10.25
CA LYS A 29 23.39 6.24 11.35
C LYS A 29 22.91 7.60 10.86
N LEU A 30 23.62 8.21 9.91
CA LEU A 30 23.21 9.47 9.29
C LEU A 30 21.91 9.33 8.52
N PHE A 31 21.69 8.20 7.85
CA PHE A 31 20.43 7.91 7.19
C PHE A 31 19.27 7.76 8.20
N ASP A 32 19.47 7.02 9.29
CA ASP A 32 18.48 6.91 10.37
C ASP A 32 18.14 8.30 10.96
N LEU A 33 19.14 9.16 11.20
CA LEU A 33 18.95 10.54 11.67
C LEU A 33 18.21 11.42 10.65
N LEU A 34 18.50 11.27 9.36
CA LEU A 34 17.77 11.95 8.29
C LEU A 34 16.28 11.56 8.33
N LEU A 35 15.96 10.28 8.48
CA LEU A 35 14.57 9.81 8.55
C LEU A 35 13.84 10.38 9.78
N ILE A 36 14.51 10.47 10.93
CA ILE A 36 13.96 11.15 12.12
C ILE A 36 13.71 12.63 11.82
N GLY A 37 14.69 13.30 11.21
CA GLY A 37 14.60 14.71 10.85
C GLY A 37 13.47 15.01 9.86
N LEU A 38 13.25 14.15 8.86
CA LEU A 38 12.17 14.30 7.88
C LEU A 38 10.77 14.15 8.49
N ASN A 39 10.64 13.45 9.62
CA ASN A 39 9.37 13.31 10.33
C ASN A 39 9.06 14.50 11.25
N ALA A 40 10.05 15.30 11.64
CA ALA A 40 9.83 16.43 12.54
C ALA A 40 8.90 17.51 11.96
N PRO A 41 9.04 17.94 10.68
CA PRO A 41 8.08 18.87 10.07
C PRO A 41 6.66 18.31 10.01
N LEU A 42 6.51 17.01 9.74
CA LEU A 42 5.20 16.33 9.70
C LEU A 42 4.52 16.37 11.07
N PHE A 43 5.28 16.10 12.13
CA PHE A 43 4.81 16.17 13.50
C PHE A 43 4.42 17.61 13.89
N ILE A 44 5.28 18.59 13.58
CA ILE A 44 5.03 20.01 13.88
C ILE A 44 3.79 20.51 13.16
N LEU A 45 3.63 20.19 11.87
CA LEU A 45 2.43 20.53 11.11
C LEU A 45 1.18 19.93 11.76
N GLY A 46 1.26 18.67 12.22
CA GLY A 46 0.17 18.04 12.95
C GLY A 46 -0.18 18.74 14.25
N VAL A 47 0.81 19.18 15.03
CA VAL A 47 0.60 20.00 16.25
C VAL A 47 -0.07 21.32 15.91
N LEU A 48 0.38 22.02 14.85
CA LEU A 48 -0.22 23.28 14.41
C LEU A 48 -1.68 23.08 13.97
N LEU A 49 -2.00 21.99 13.28
CA LEU A 49 -3.38 21.69 12.89
C LEU A 49 -4.29 21.35 14.08
N VAL A 50 -3.74 20.80 15.17
CA VAL A 50 -4.51 20.52 16.39
C VAL A 50 -4.76 21.78 17.21
N PHE A 51 -3.74 22.62 17.40
CA PHE A 51 -3.80 23.72 18.37
C PHE A 51 -3.89 25.14 17.76
N GLN A 52 -3.55 25.31 16.48
CA GLN A 52 -3.41 26.61 15.81
C GLN A 52 -4.00 26.61 14.39
N ALA A 53 -5.06 25.82 14.15
CA ALA A 53 -5.67 25.70 12.82
C ALA A 53 -6.20 27.03 12.28
N SER A 54 -6.75 27.88 13.16
CA SER A 54 -7.27 29.21 12.82
C SER A 54 -6.19 30.14 12.27
N GLU A 55 -5.04 30.17 12.93
CA GLU A 55 -3.87 30.96 12.56
C GLU A 55 -3.27 30.43 11.25
N LEU A 56 -3.22 29.12 11.09
CA LEU A 56 -2.72 28.50 9.88
C LEU A 56 -3.59 28.84 8.65
N ARG A 57 -4.92 28.83 8.80
CA ARG A 57 -5.88 29.25 7.77
C ARG A 57 -5.77 30.72 7.37
N ALA A 58 -5.28 31.58 8.27
CA ALA A 58 -5.06 32.99 7.97
C ALA A 58 -3.81 33.24 7.11
N ILE A 59 -2.87 32.29 7.11
CA ILE A 59 -1.59 32.40 6.41
C ILE A 59 -1.61 31.59 5.10
N ILE A 60 -2.30 30.45 5.10
CA ILE A 60 -2.37 29.49 4.00
C ILE A 60 -3.84 29.21 3.72
N ASP A 61 -4.23 29.26 2.45
CA ASP A 61 -5.59 28.89 2.02
C ASP A 61 -5.81 27.38 2.19
N LEU A 62 -6.18 26.99 3.41
CA LEU A 62 -6.26 25.61 3.86
C LEU A 62 -7.71 25.24 4.17
N GLN A 63 -8.38 24.62 3.20
CA GLN A 63 -9.71 24.05 3.37
C GLN A 63 -9.57 22.61 3.87
N LEU A 64 -9.75 22.41 5.18
CA LEU A 64 -9.83 21.10 5.82
C LEU A 64 -11.06 21.08 6.71
N ASP A 65 -11.94 20.10 6.52
CA ASP A 65 -13.17 19.96 7.30
C ASP A 65 -12.88 19.63 8.76
N SER A 66 -11.91 18.74 9.01
CA SER A 66 -11.46 18.36 10.35
C SER A 66 -9.94 18.54 10.54
N PRO A 67 -9.45 19.77 10.76
CA PRO A 67 -8.02 20.03 10.92
C PRO A 67 -7.43 19.30 12.14
N THR A 68 -8.20 19.15 13.22
CA THR A 68 -7.75 18.41 14.41
C THR A 68 -7.53 16.92 14.11
N ALA A 69 -8.46 16.26 13.39
CA ALA A 69 -8.31 14.85 13.05
C ALA A 69 -7.10 14.63 12.13
N VAL A 70 -6.98 15.46 11.07
CA VAL A 70 -5.81 15.47 10.18
C VAL A 70 -4.53 15.69 11.01
N GLY A 71 -4.53 16.64 11.95
CA GLY A 71 -3.38 16.96 12.77
C GLY A 71 -2.94 15.83 13.70
N ILE A 72 -3.88 15.14 14.35
CA ILE A 72 -3.60 13.93 15.16
C ILE A 72 -3.01 12.84 14.27
N PHE A 73 -3.58 12.67 13.08
CA PHE A 73 -3.16 11.65 12.14
C PHE A 73 -1.73 11.89 11.60
N LEU A 74 -1.40 13.14 11.24
CA LEU A 74 -0.04 13.50 10.83
C LEU A 74 0.98 13.23 11.95
N GLN A 75 0.61 13.52 13.20
CA GLN A 75 1.45 13.21 14.36
C GLN A 75 1.64 11.69 14.52
N ALA A 76 0.59 10.88 14.42
CA ALA A 76 0.69 9.43 14.51
C ALA A 76 1.60 8.85 13.42
N THR A 77 1.46 9.34 12.19
CA THR A 77 2.30 8.97 11.04
C THR A 77 3.77 9.35 11.28
N ALA A 78 4.02 10.57 11.78
CA ALA A 78 5.36 11.03 12.10
C ALA A 78 6.01 10.20 13.23
N VAL A 79 5.24 9.91 14.28
CA VAL A 79 5.67 9.07 15.41
C VAL A 79 6.02 7.67 14.92
N TRP A 80 5.23 7.07 14.01
CA TRP A 80 5.58 5.80 13.37
C TRP A 80 6.93 5.87 12.66
N GLY A 81 7.12 6.89 11.81
CA GLY A 81 8.37 7.09 11.07
C GLY A 81 9.59 7.20 12.00
N VAL A 82 9.46 7.98 13.08
CA VAL A 82 10.51 8.13 14.10
C VAL A 82 10.77 6.82 14.85
N ILE A 83 9.72 6.13 15.32
CA ILE A 83 9.84 4.87 16.06
C ILE A 83 10.56 3.81 15.24
N ILE A 84 10.22 3.64 13.96
CA ILE A 84 10.86 2.67 13.06
C ILE A 84 12.31 3.07 12.72
N SER A 85 12.62 4.37 12.69
CA SER A 85 13.98 4.85 12.45
C SER A 85 14.96 4.42 13.56
N PHE A 86 14.47 4.17 14.78
CA PHE A 86 15.29 3.56 15.82
C PHE A 86 15.60 2.09 15.53
N ARG A 87 16.89 1.74 15.55
CA ARG A 87 17.35 0.35 15.35
C ARG A 87 16.82 -0.62 16.40
N SER A 88 16.66 -0.18 17.65
CA SER A 88 16.10 -1.01 18.74
C SER A 88 14.69 -1.51 18.42
N THR A 89 13.87 -0.66 17.79
CA THR A 89 12.54 -1.03 17.32
C THR A 89 12.63 -2.10 16.23
N ARG A 90 13.49 -1.90 15.24
CA ARG A 90 13.70 -2.86 14.14
C ARG A 90 14.21 -4.22 14.66
N HIS A 91 15.12 -4.23 15.62
CA HIS A 91 15.55 -5.47 16.30
C HIS A 91 14.42 -6.16 17.08
N SER A 92 13.44 -5.41 17.58
CA SER A 92 12.27 -6.02 18.21
C SER A 92 11.36 -6.66 17.17
N LEU A 93 11.21 -6.02 16.00
CA LEU A 93 10.40 -6.49 14.89
C LEU A 93 11.01 -7.68 14.13
N GLU A 94 12.33 -7.84 14.10
CA GLU A 94 12.99 -8.99 13.44
C GLU A 94 12.58 -10.36 14.03
N ARG A 95 12.05 -10.36 15.27
CA ARG A 95 11.54 -11.56 15.92
C ARG A 95 10.26 -12.11 15.28
N ILE A 96 9.52 -11.24 14.60
CA ILE A 96 8.20 -11.54 14.02
C ILE A 96 8.13 -11.29 12.51
N LEU A 97 9.02 -10.46 11.97
CA LEU A 97 9.13 -10.15 10.54
C LEU A 97 10.50 -10.57 10.00
N PRO A 98 10.59 -11.02 8.73
CA PRO A 98 11.85 -11.39 8.09
C PRO A 98 12.66 -10.16 7.62
N ILE A 99 12.76 -9.14 8.49
CA ILE A 99 13.49 -7.90 8.19
C ILE A 99 14.95 -8.01 8.62
N ASP A 100 15.84 -7.30 7.92
CA ASP A 100 17.18 -6.98 8.39
C ASP A 100 17.12 -5.60 9.06
N PRO A 101 17.32 -5.49 10.39
CA PRO A 101 17.28 -4.22 11.11
C PRO A 101 18.34 -3.23 10.65
N HIS A 102 19.43 -3.70 10.04
CA HIS A 102 20.51 -2.84 9.55
C HIS A 102 20.24 -2.34 8.13
N SER A 103 19.28 -2.91 7.40
CA SER A 103 19.00 -2.48 6.04
C SER A 103 18.22 -1.15 6.00
N PRO A 104 18.78 -0.10 5.36
CA PRO A 104 18.05 1.15 5.10
C PRO A 104 16.76 0.93 4.28
N LEU A 105 16.76 -0.07 3.39
CA LEU A 105 15.61 -0.36 2.53
C LEU A 105 14.49 -1.08 3.27
N HIS A 106 14.81 -1.97 4.22
CA HIS A 106 13.79 -2.60 5.05
C HIS A 106 13.18 -1.58 6.02
N THR A 107 14.00 -0.62 6.48
CA THR A 107 13.55 0.54 7.26
C THR A 107 12.56 1.39 6.46
N LEU A 108 12.90 1.75 5.22
CA LEU A 108 11.97 2.47 4.35
C LEU A 108 10.71 1.68 4.05
N ALA A 109 10.80 0.37 3.82
CA ALA A 109 9.63 -0.47 3.57
C ALA A 109 8.64 -0.41 4.74
N LEU A 110 9.12 -0.49 5.99
CA LEU A 110 8.29 -0.36 7.19
C LEU A 110 7.70 1.04 7.36
N ILE A 111 8.51 2.08 7.16
CA ILE A 111 8.06 3.48 7.25
C ILE A 111 6.97 3.75 6.22
N PHE A 112 7.23 3.46 4.95
CA PHE A 112 6.27 3.69 3.87
C PHE A 112 5.02 2.82 3.98
N SER A 113 5.14 1.60 4.53
CA SER A 113 3.95 0.78 4.83
C SER A 113 3.05 1.47 5.86
N GLY A 114 3.61 2.02 6.94
CA GLY A 114 2.82 2.77 7.92
C GLY A 114 2.26 4.07 7.37
N TYR A 115 3.00 4.77 6.52
CA TYR A 115 2.50 5.99 5.85
C TYR A 115 1.35 5.67 4.90
N LEU A 116 1.47 4.59 4.12
CA LEU A 116 0.42 4.14 3.22
C LEU A 116 -0.82 3.72 4.01
N ALA A 117 -0.67 2.84 5.01
CA ALA A 117 -1.77 2.41 5.89
C ALA A 117 -2.47 3.61 6.53
N GLY A 118 -1.68 4.52 7.10
CA GLY A 118 -2.21 5.71 7.72
C GLY A 118 -2.98 6.57 6.70
N SER A 119 -2.41 6.83 5.52
CA SER A 119 -3.05 7.69 4.52
C SER A 119 -4.45 7.20 4.13
N VAL A 120 -4.67 5.89 4.11
CA VAL A 120 -5.98 5.29 3.85
C VAL A 120 -6.90 5.43 5.06
N ILE A 121 -6.39 5.20 6.27
CA ILE A 121 -7.17 5.41 7.52
C ILE A 121 -7.67 6.85 7.62
N LEU A 122 -6.84 7.84 7.26
CA LEU A 122 -7.26 9.24 7.25
C LEU A 122 -8.39 9.48 6.24
N GLN A 123 -8.26 8.95 5.02
CA GLN A 123 -9.27 9.11 3.97
C GLN A 123 -10.64 8.56 4.39
N VAL A 124 -10.67 7.46 5.14
CA VAL A 124 -11.94 6.84 5.59
C VAL A 124 -12.43 7.39 6.93
N SER A 125 -11.65 8.19 7.64
CA SER A 125 -12.00 8.69 8.98
C SER A 125 -13.14 9.72 9.00
N GLY A 126 -13.46 10.33 7.85
CA GLY A 126 -14.62 11.21 7.66
C GLY A 126 -15.97 10.47 7.57
N GLY A 127 -15.94 9.14 7.47
CA GLY A 127 -17.14 8.32 7.27
C GLY A 127 -17.59 8.25 5.81
N LEU A 128 -18.53 7.35 5.53
CA LEU A 128 -19.01 7.09 4.16
C LEU A 128 -19.79 8.28 3.58
N ASP A 129 -20.47 9.05 4.43
CA ASP A 129 -21.31 10.17 4.01
C ASP A 129 -20.46 11.34 3.46
N GLU A 130 -19.36 11.69 4.12
CA GLU A 130 -18.44 12.76 3.67
C GLU A 130 -17.68 12.36 2.40
N LEU A 131 -17.36 11.07 2.26
CA LEU A 131 -16.83 10.49 1.03
C LEU A 131 -17.85 10.64 -0.10
N ALA A 132 -19.11 10.22 0.11
CA ALA A 132 -20.19 10.27 -0.87
C ALA A 132 -20.46 11.67 -1.44
N GLU A 133 -20.44 12.69 -0.58
CA GLU A 133 -20.66 14.09 -0.99
C GLU A 133 -19.53 14.64 -1.88
N ASN A 134 -18.33 14.06 -1.81
CA ASN A 134 -17.13 14.56 -2.48
C ASN A 134 -16.55 13.59 -3.53
N LEU A 135 -17.24 12.50 -3.90
CA LEU A 135 -16.72 11.48 -4.83
C LEU A 135 -16.42 12.09 -6.22
N PRO A 136 -15.14 12.30 -6.59
CA PRO A 136 -14.84 12.59 -7.97
C PRO A 136 -14.97 11.29 -8.79
N PRO A 137 -15.35 11.37 -10.08
CA PRO A 137 -15.34 10.21 -10.96
C PRO A 137 -13.97 9.52 -10.98
N VAL A 138 -13.96 8.18 -11.04
CA VAL A 138 -12.69 7.44 -11.06
C VAL A 138 -11.95 7.70 -12.36
N SER A 139 -10.78 8.33 -12.27
CA SER A 139 -9.89 8.49 -13.42
C SER A 139 -9.05 7.24 -13.64
N ILE A 140 -9.38 6.47 -14.68
CA ILE A 140 -8.58 5.29 -15.08
C ILE A 140 -7.12 5.65 -15.34
N TRP A 141 -6.84 6.83 -15.89
CA TRP A 141 -5.48 7.27 -16.18
C TRP A 141 -4.68 7.52 -14.90
N LEU A 142 -5.32 8.14 -13.90
CA LEU A 142 -4.69 8.35 -12.60
C LEU A 142 -4.46 7.03 -11.88
N PHE A 143 -5.42 6.12 -11.94
CA PHE A 143 -5.29 4.77 -11.40
C PHE A 143 -4.10 4.03 -12.05
N LEU A 144 -4.05 3.97 -13.38
CA LEU A 144 -2.94 3.31 -14.10
C LEU A 144 -1.59 3.97 -13.81
N ALA A 145 -1.55 5.30 -13.68
CA ALA A 145 -0.35 6.02 -13.28
C ALA A 145 0.10 5.65 -11.85
N GLN A 146 -0.83 5.46 -10.91
CA GLN A 146 -0.53 4.96 -9.58
C GLN A 146 0.03 3.53 -9.62
N GLN A 147 -0.58 2.64 -10.40
CA GLN A 147 -0.09 1.26 -10.56
C GLN A 147 1.30 1.23 -11.19
N LEU A 148 1.59 2.09 -12.17
CA LEU A 148 2.94 2.28 -12.69
C LEU A 148 3.91 2.79 -11.63
N GLY A 149 3.45 3.70 -10.75
CA GLY A 149 4.19 4.15 -9.58
C GLY A 149 4.57 3.00 -8.66
N PHE A 150 3.63 2.08 -8.37
CA PHE A 150 3.88 0.86 -7.59
C PHE A 150 4.93 -0.03 -8.23
N VAL A 151 4.88 -0.22 -9.55
CA VAL A 151 5.94 -0.95 -10.28
C VAL A 151 7.28 -0.23 -10.14
N LEU A 152 7.34 1.08 -10.38
CA LEU A 152 8.57 1.86 -10.31
C LEU A 152 9.23 1.77 -8.93
N ILE A 153 8.49 2.03 -7.84
CA ILE A 153 9.04 1.97 -6.48
C ILE A 153 9.49 0.55 -6.12
N SER A 154 8.81 -0.47 -6.64
CA SER A 154 9.17 -1.87 -6.39
C SER A 154 10.51 -2.22 -7.03
N PHE A 155 10.68 -1.86 -8.31
CA PHE A 155 11.92 -2.08 -9.04
C PHE A 155 13.10 -1.33 -8.39
N LEU A 156 12.92 -0.06 -8.04
CA LEU A 156 13.95 0.73 -7.36
C LEU A 156 14.24 0.21 -5.93
N GLY A 157 13.21 -0.21 -5.20
CA GLY A 157 13.33 -0.77 -3.85
C GLY A 157 14.15 -2.06 -3.83
N VAL A 158 13.90 -2.96 -4.80
CA VAL A 158 14.74 -4.15 -5.00
C VAL A 158 16.09 -3.81 -5.66
N GLY A 159 16.36 -2.56 -6.04
CA GLY A 159 17.70 -2.09 -6.42
C GLY A 159 18.04 -2.21 -7.90
N ALA A 160 17.02 -2.26 -8.76
CA ALA A 160 17.19 -2.07 -10.19
C ALA A 160 17.92 -0.75 -10.46
N LEU A 161 18.80 -0.74 -11.48
CA LEU A 161 19.62 0.42 -11.86
C LEU A 161 20.68 0.88 -10.84
N MET A 162 20.82 0.21 -9.68
CA MET A 162 21.79 0.62 -8.65
C MET A 162 22.70 -0.50 -8.16
N ARG A 163 22.12 -1.60 -7.66
CA ARG A 163 22.87 -2.65 -6.96
C ARG A 163 22.66 -4.05 -7.51
N ARG A 164 21.61 -4.26 -8.31
CA ARG A 164 21.28 -5.56 -8.91
C ARG A 164 21.23 -5.43 -10.42
N ASP A 165 21.70 -6.47 -11.12
CA ASP A 165 21.44 -6.64 -12.54
C ASP A 165 19.97 -7.01 -12.79
N TRP A 166 19.54 -6.97 -14.05
CA TRP A 166 18.15 -7.25 -14.39
C TRP A 166 17.73 -8.67 -14.00
N THR A 167 18.56 -9.68 -14.21
CA THR A 167 18.24 -11.07 -13.86
C THR A 167 17.93 -11.21 -12.36
N ALA A 168 18.77 -10.62 -11.51
CA ALA A 168 18.58 -10.60 -10.06
C ALA A 168 17.36 -9.77 -9.64
N VAL A 169 17.01 -8.70 -10.36
CA VAL A 169 15.78 -7.94 -10.14
C VAL A 169 14.54 -8.79 -10.43
N TRP A 170 14.48 -9.45 -11.59
CA TRP A 170 13.38 -10.34 -11.98
C TRP A 170 13.22 -11.48 -10.98
N GLN A 171 14.32 -12.15 -10.60
CA GLN A 171 14.31 -13.21 -9.59
C GLN A 171 13.87 -12.69 -8.21
N ARG A 172 14.36 -11.52 -7.78
CA ARG A 172 13.98 -10.94 -6.47
C ARG A 172 12.51 -10.53 -6.43
N LEU A 173 11.97 -10.02 -7.53
CA LEU A 173 10.54 -9.73 -7.65
C LEU A 173 9.71 -10.99 -7.88
N GLY A 174 10.31 -12.14 -8.21
CA GLY A 174 9.59 -13.36 -8.55
C GLY A 174 8.82 -13.25 -9.86
N LEU A 175 9.35 -12.51 -10.83
CA LEU A 175 8.74 -12.33 -12.13
C LEU A 175 9.38 -13.32 -13.10
N GLU A 176 8.73 -14.46 -13.26
CA GLU A 176 9.18 -15.60 -14.07
C GLU A 176 8.11 -16.02 -15.07
N ALA A 177 8.48 -16.82 -16.07
CA ALA A 177 7.53 -17.36 -17.03
C ALA A 177 6.53 -18.31 -16.34
N VAL A 178 5.24 -18.17 -16.67
CA VAL A 178 4.18 -19.04 -16.16
C VAL A 178 4.15 -20.33 -16.98
N THR A 179 4.29 -21.47 -16.29
CA THR A 179 4.18 -22.79 -16.92
C THR A 179 2.73 -23.18 -17.18
N SER A 180 2.47 -24.08 -18.12
CA SER A 180 1.10 -24.55 -18.42
C SER A 180 0.42 -25.21 -17.21
N ARG A 181 1.20 -25.85 -16.33
CA ARG A 181 0.70 -26.40 -15.07
C ARG A 181 0.24 -25.29 -14.12
N GLN A 182 1.07 -24.25 -13.95
CA GLN A 182 0.69 -23.10 -13.13
C GLN A 182 -0.53 -22.38 -13.69
N LEU A 183 -0.66 -22.27 -15.01
CA LEU A 183 -1.84 -21.71 -15.67
C LEU A 183 -3.12 -22.49 -15.31
N LEU A 184 -3.06 -23.82 -15.31
CA LEU A 184 -4.19 -24.66 -14.89
C LEU A 184 -4.48 -24.52 -13.39
N GLU A 185 -3.45 -24.49 -12.56
CA GLU A 185 -3.59 -24.28 -11.11
C GLU A 185 -4.19 -22.89 -10.80
N SER A 186 -3.86 -21.86 -11.59
CA SER A 186 -4.44 -20.52 -11.48
C SER A 186 -5.96 -20.50 -11.69
N ILE A 187 -6.51 -21.33 -12.59
CA ILE A 187 -7.97 -21.43 -12.78
C ILE A 187 -8.65 -21.89 -11.48
N GLY A 188 -8.05 -22.86 -10.79
CA GLY A 188 -8.55 -23.34 -9.49
C GLY A 188 -8.49 -22.26 -8.41
N TRP A 189 -7.39 -21.50 -8.36
CA TRP A 189 -7.25 -20.38 -7.43
C TRP A 189 -8.24 -19.25 -7.73
N ILE A 190 -8.42 -18.86 -8.98
CA ILE A 190 -9.42 -17.87 -9.41
C ILE A 190 -10.81 -18.30 -8.96
N GLY A 191 -11.21 -19.55 -9.26
CA GLY A 191 -12.51 -20.07 -8.83
C GLY A 191 -12.70 -20.06 -7.31
N LEU A 192 -11.66 -20.36 -6.53
CA LEU A 192 -11.70 -20.26 -5.07
C LEU A 192 -11.86 -18.82 -4.59
N LEU A 193 -11.12 -17.86 -5.17
CA LEU A 193 -11.18 -16.47 -4.76
C LEU A 193 -12.51 -15.82 -5.14
N VAL A 194 -13.06 -16.13 -6.32
CA VAL A 194 -14.42 -15.71 -6.71
C VAL A 194 -15.45 -16.29 -5.74
N LEU A 195 -15.36 -17.58 -5.39
CA LEU A 195 -16.27 -18.20 -4.41
C LEU A 195 -16.20 -17.50 -3.05
N LEU A 196 -14.99 -17.21 -2.54
CA LEU A 196 -14.81 -16.51 -1.26
C LEU A 196 -15.41 -15.09 -1.29
N GLN A 197 -15.24 -14.37 -2.40
CA GLN A 197 -15.84 -13.04 -2.59
C GLN A 197 -17.37 -13.12 -2.61
N THR A 198 -17.95 -14.06 -3.37
CA THR A 198 -19.41 -14.25 -3.41
C THR A 198 -19.99 -14.60 -2.05
N LEU A 199 -19.36 -15.52 -1.32
CA LEU A 199 -19.78 -15.88 0.03
C LEU A 199 -19.62 -14.70 1.00
N GLY A 200 -18.53 -13.95 0.88
CA GLY A 200 -18.27 -12.74 1.64
C GLY A 200 -19.36 -11.67 1.46
N GLY A 201 -19.71 -11.39 0.20
CA GLY A 201 -20.78 -10.46 -0.15
C GLY A 201 -22.13 -10.91 0.40
N ALA A 202 -22.49 -12.18 0.22
CA ALA A 202 -23.75 -12.73 0.75
C ALA A 202 -23.81 -12.66 2.29
N ILE A 203 -22.70 -12.90 2.98
CA ILE A 203 -22.61 -12.75 4.44
C ILE A 203 -22.75 -11.28 4.85
N TRP A 204 -22.10 -10.36 4.12
CA TRP A 204 -22.19 -8.93 4.40
C TRP A 204 -23.61 -8.42 4.22
N GLU A 205 -24.27 -8.75 3.11
CA GLU A 205 -25.65 -8.37 2.83
C GLU A 205 -26.64 -8.94 3.87
N ALA A 206 -26.38 -10.13 4.40
CA ALA A 206 -27.18 -10.69 5.49
C ALA A 206 -26.99 -9.99 6.84
N ILE A 207 -25.83 -9.36 7.07
CA ILE A 207 -25.50 -8.67 8.33
C ILE A 207 -25.91 -7.21 8.30
N ASP A 208 -25.61 -6.51 7.20
CA ASP A 208 -25.80 -5.08 7.04
C ASP A 208 -26.22 -4.74 5.59
N PRO A 209 -27.49 -4.99 5.23
CA PRO A 209 -27.98 -4.75 3.87
C PRO A 209 -28.01 -3.27 3.50
N GLU A 210 -28.19 -2.36 4.46
CA GLU A 210 -28.21 -0.91 4.22
C GLU A 210 -26.83 -0.41 3.79
N GLN A 211 -25.76 -0.86 4.47
CA GLN A 211 -24.40 -0.51 4.09
C GLN A 211 -24.02 -1.07 2.71
N VAL A 212 -24.41 -2.31 2.39
CA VAL A 212 -24.15 -2.89 1.06
C VAL A 212 -24.84 -2.08 -0.03
N ALA A 213 -26.12 -1.72 0.16
CA ALA A 213 -26.86 -0.90 -0.79
C ALA A 213 -26.20 0.47 -1.02
N LEU A 214 -25.71 1.11 0.04
CA LEU A 214 -24.96 2.37 -0.07
C LEU A 214 -23.69 2.18 -0.89
N VAL A 215 -22.88 1.16 -0.61
CA VAL A 215 -21.64 0.89 -1.35
C VAL A 215 -21.90 0.59 -2.82
N ASP A 216 -22.97 -0.12 -3.13
CA ASP A 216 -23.39 -0.39 -4.51
C ASP A 216 -23.81 0.90 -5.24
N GLU A 217 -24.56 1.78 -4.58
CA GLU A 217 -24.94 3.09 -5.14
C GLU A 217 -23.71 3.97 -5.41
N LEU A 218 -22.80 4.08 -4.44
CA LEU A 218 -21.56 4.85 -4.60
C LEU A 218 -20.68 4.27 -5.70
N SER A 219 -20.61 2.94 -5.81
CA SER A 219 -19.86 2.25 -6.87
C SER A 219 -20.46 2.52 -8.25
N GLN A 220 -21.79 2.53 -8.38
CA GLN A 220 -22.46 2.87 -9.64
C GLN A 220 -22.16 4.30 -10.07
N ILE A 221 -22.14 5.26 -9.14
CA ILE A 221 -21.77 6.66 -9.41
C ILE A 221 -20.30 6.76 -9.84
N LEU A 222 -19.40 6.11 -9.08
CA LEU A 222 -17.95 6.15 -9.32
C LEU A 222 -17.55 5.58 -10.68
N TYR A 223 -18.22 4.52 -11.11
CA TYR A 223 -17.91 3.76 -12.32
C TYR A 223 -18.96 3.92 -13.44
N GLN A 224 -19.84 4.93 -13.36
CA GLN A 224 -20.94 5.11 -14.33
C GLN A 224 -20.48 5.13 -15.80
N ASP A 225 -19.27 5.64 -16.07
CA ASP A 225 -18.70 5.76 -17.42
C ASP A 225 -17.82 4.56 -17.83
N PHE A 226 -17.71 3.53 -16.98
CA PHE A 226 -16.79 2.42 -17.20
C PHE A 226 -17.38 1.37 -18.16
N GLY A 227 -16.90 1.40 -19.40
CA GLY A 227 -17.06 0.29 -20.34
C GLY A 227 -16.06 -0.86 -20.13
N PHE A 228 -16.17 -1.92 -20.95
CA PHE A 228 -15.30 -3.10 -20.92
C PHE A 228 -13.80 -2.80 -20.83
N TRP A 229 -13.31 -1.85 -21.64
CA TRP A 229 -11.88 -1.51 -21.67
C TRP A 229 -11.38 -0.85 -20.40
N HIS A 230 -12.25 -0.16 -19.65
CA HIS A 230 -11.90 0.44 -18.36
C HIS A 230 -11.74 -0.65 -17.30
N TRP A 231 -12.69 -1.59 -17.23
CA TRP A 231 -12.62 -2.74 -16.32
C TRP A 231 -11.40 -3.63 -16.62
N LEU A 232 -11.13 -3.91 -17.89
CA LEU A 232 -9.93 -4.64 -18.28
C LEU A 232 -8.66 -3.90 -17.87
N GLY A 233 -8.63 -2.57 -18.02
CA GLY A 233 -7.52 -1.73 -17.57
C GLY A 233 -7.34 -1.76 -16.05
N LEU A 234 -8.44 -1.72 -15.29
CA LEU A 234 -8.42 -1.86 -13.82
C LEU A 234 -7.82 -3.20 -13.41
N ALA A 235 -8.37 -4.32 -13.90
CA ALA A 235 -7.92 -5.66 -13.53
C ALA A 235 -6.45 -5.89 -13.88
N ILE A 236 -5.99 -5.45 -15.06
CA ILE A 236 -4.58 -5.56 -15.46
C ILE A 236 -3.71 -4.66 -14.57
N GLY A 237 -4.14 -3.42 -14.34
CA GLY A 237 -3.40 -2.45 -13.54
C GLY A 237 -3.24 -2.90 -12.09
N ALA A 238 -4.34 -3.28 -11.43
CA ALA A 238 -4.36 -3.82 -10.07
C ALA A 238 -3.52 -5.10 -9.99
N GLY A 239 -3.81 -6.08 -10.84
CA GLY A 239 -3.12 -7.35 -10.87
C GLY A 239 -1.61 -7.21 -11.05
N ILE A 240 -1.13 -6.31 -11.93
CA ILE A 240 0.32 -6.10 -12.12
C ILE A 240 0.93 -5.23 -11.02
N GLY A 241 0.39 -4.02 -10.81
CA GLY A 241 1.00 -3.02 -9.95
C GLY A 241 1.02 -3.46 -8.49
N GLU A 242 -0.09 -3.97 -8.00
CA GLU A 242 -0.23 -4.39 -6.61
C GLU A 242 0.55 -5.67 -6.32
N GLU A 243 0.50 -6.68 -7.18
CA GLU A 243 1.24 -7.92 -6.93
C GLU A 243 2.76 -7.68 -7.00
N ILE A 244 3.25 -6.84 -7.91
CA ILE A 244 4.68 -6.47 -7.95
C ILE A 244 5.10 -5.77 -6.66
N LEU A 245 4.27 -4.85 -6.13
CA LEU A 245 4.55 -4.15 -4.89
C LEU A 245 4.42 -5.05 -3.66
N PHE A 246 3.24 -5.59 -3.43
CA PHE A 246 2.94 -6.35 -2.22
C PHE A 246 3.65 -7.70 -2.23
N ARG A 247 3.54 -8.50 -3.30
CA ARG A 247 4.01 -9.89 -3.31
C ARG A 247 5.46 -10.00 -3.81
N GLY A 248 5.84 -9.15 -4.75
CA GLY A 248 7.20 -9.06 -5.28
C GLY A 248 8.16 -8.34 -4.34
N ALA A 249 7.90 -7.07 -4.02
CA ALA A 249 8.84 -6.23 -3.27
C ALA A 249 8.71 -6.38 -1.75
N LEU A 250 7.50 -6.20 -1.21
CA LEU A 250 7.24 -6.09 0.23
C LEU A 250 7.19 -7.45 0.95
N GLN A 251 6.49 -8.44 0.43
CA GLN A 251 6.29 -9.73 1.09
C GLN A 251 7.61 -10.45 1.45
N PRO A 252 8.67 -10.45 0.61
CA PRO A 252 9.93 -11.07 1.00
C PRO A 252 10.68 -10.31 2.10
N VAL A 253 10.26 -9.07 2.44
CA VAL A 253 10.81 -8.24 3.51
C VAL A 253 9.94 -8.26 4.76
N LEU A 254 8.63 -8.12 4.60
CA LEU A 254 7.66 -7.97 5.69
C LEU A 254 6.97 -9.30 6.04
N GLY A 255 7.14 -10.34 5.24
CA GLY A 255 6.45 -11.61 5.42
C GLY A 255 4.98 -11.56 4.99
N ILE A 256 4.36 -12.74 4.90
CA ILE A 256 3.00 -12.90 4.37
C ILE A 256 1.98 -12.12 5.23
N TRP A 257 1.99 -12.33 6.54
CA TRP A 257 0.97 -11.76 7.43
C TRP A 257 0.94 -10.24 7.42
N PHE A 258 2.10 -9.59 7.58
CA PHE A 258 2.15 -8.13 7.62
C PHE A 258 1.78 -7.51 6.27
N THR A 259 2.28 -8.08 5.16
CA THR A 259 1.90 -7.64 3.82
C THR A 259 0.41 -7.82 3.57
N SER A 260 -0.20 -8.92 4.03
CA SER A 260 -1.63 -9.16 3.83
C SER A 260 -2.51 -8.24 4.66
N ILE A 261 -2.11 -7.92 5.90
CA ILE A 261 -2.79 -6.92 6.73
C ILE A 261 -2.69 -5.54 6.08
N LEU A 262 -1.50 -5.15 5.61
CA LEU A 262 -1.30 -3.88 4.93
C LEU A 262 -2.18 -3.80 3.67
N PHE A 263 -2.22 -4.87 2.87
CA PHE A 263 -3.08 -4.95 1.69
C PHE A 263 -4.56 -4.79 2.04
N ALA A 264 -5.04 -5.46 3.09
CA ALA A 264 -6.42 -5.31 3.52
C ALA A 264 -6.73 -3.88 3.98
N ILE A 265 -5.81 -3.24 4.73
CA ILE A 265 -5.97 -1.86 5.20
C ILE A 265 -6.12 -0.90 4.02
N VAL A 266 -5.37 -1.05 2.93
CA VAL A 266 -5.48 -0.11 1.80
C VAL A 266 -6.77 -0.26 0.99
N HIS A 267 -7.56 -1.30 1.26
CA HIS A 267 -8.83 -1.60 0.62
C HIS A 267 -10.06 -1.37 1.53
N VAL A 268 -9.90 -0.80 2.74
CA VAL A 268 -11.02 -0.49 3.67
C VAL A 268 -11.85 0.73 3.27
N GLN A 269 -11.82 1.12 2.00
CA GLN A 269 -12.31 2.40 1.47
C GLN A 269 -13.81 2.64 1.72
N TYR A 270 -14.55 1.58 2.03
CA TYR A 270 -16.00 1.59 2.27
C TYR A 270 -16.43 1.07 3.64
N GLY A 271 -15.49 0.97 4.59
CA GLY A 271 -15.80 0.58 5.97
C GLY A 271 -14.66 -0.20 6.62
N PHE A 272 -14.38 0.14 7.87
CA PHE A 272 -13.36 -0.56 8.66
C PHE A 272 -13.99 -1.79 9.34
N LEU A 273 -13.36 -2.96 9.21
CA LEU A 273 -13.76 -4.23 9.86
C LEU A 273 -15.12 -4.81 9.42
N THR A 274 -15.54 -4.60 8.18
CA THR A 274 -16.69 -5.30 7.60
C THR A 274 -16.33 -6.74 7.20
N PRO A 275 -17.31 -7.65 7.00
CA PRO A 275 -17.04 -8.99 6.44
C PRO A 275 -16.22 -8.95 5.14
N ALA A 276 -16.41 -7.93 4.28
CA ALA A 276 -15.61 -7.73 3.08
C ALA A 276 -14.12 -7.49 3.38
N THR A 277 -13.78 -6.72 4.43
CA THR A 277 -12.37 -6.52 4.82
C THR A 277 -11.69 -7.81 5.28
N VAL A 278 -12.43 -8.70 5.95
CA VAL A 278 -11.94 -10.03 6.35
C VAL A 278 -11.69 -10.89 5.10
N VAL A 279 -12.60 -10.85 4.14
CA VAL A 279 -12.45 -11.55 2.86
C VAL A 279 -11.24 -11.03 2.09
N LEU A 280 -11.04 -9.71 2.01
CA LEU A 280 -9.85 -9.11 1.39
C LEU A 280 -8.55 -9.53 2.08
N LEU A 281 -8.54 -9.62 3.41
CA LEU A 281 -7.40 -10.17 4.15
C LEU A 281 -7.14 -11.65 3.76
N LEU A 282 -8.18 -12.47 3.68
CA LEU A 282 -8.06 -13.88 3.27
C LEU A 282 -7.57 -14.02 1.82
N LEU A 283 -8.12 -13.24 0.88
CA LEU A 283 -7.65 -13.15 -0.51
C LEU A 283 -6.17 -12.82 -0.55
N SER A 284 -5.76 -11.80 0.21
CA SER A 284 -4.36 -11.40 0.27
C SER A 284 -3.43 -12.46 0.85
N LEU A 285 -3.88 -13.21 1.87
CA LEU A 285 -3.13 -14.34 2.43
C LEU A 285 -2.98 -15.47 1.41
N ILE A 286 -4.02 -15.75 0.63
CA ILE A 286 -3.99 -16.75 -0.44
C ILE A 286 -3.03 -16.32 -1.54
N LEU A 287 -3.10 -15.07 -2.02
CA LEU A 287 -2.14 -14.52 -2.98
C LEU A 287 -0.70 -14.58 -2.45
N GLY A 288 -0.50 -14.27 -1.18
CA GLY A 288 0.81 -14.40 -0.53
C GLY A 288 1.31 -15.85 -0.47
N PHE A 289 0.42 -16.81 -0.25
CA PHE A 289 0.74 -18.23 -0.31
C PHE A 289 1.07 -18.68 -1.74
N ILE A 290 0.29 -18.25 -2.74
CA ILE A 290 0.54 -18.50 -4.16
C ILE A 290 1.93 -17.99 -4.55
N ARG A 291 2.27 -16.75 -4.16
CA ARG A 291 3.60 -16.17 -4.38
C ARG A 291 4.71 -17.02 -3.77
N ARG A 292 4.50 -17.57 -2.57
CA ARG A 292 5.50 -18.39 -1.88
C ARG A 292 5.67 -19.77 -2.52
N ARG A 293 4.59 -20.37 -3.04
CA ARG A 293 4.61 -21.70 -3.66
C ARG A 293 5.04 -21.66 -5.13
N HIS A 294 4.74 -20.57 -5.81
CA HIS A 294 5.06 -20.33 -7.22
C HIS A 294 5.92 -19.08 -7.32
N ASN A 295 5.40 -18.02 -7.94
CA ASN A 295 6.08 -16.76 -8.17
C ASN A 295 5.04 -15.62 -8.30
N THR A 296 5.51 -14.37 -8.42
CA THR A 296 4.63 -13.20 -8.51
C THR A 296 3.83 -13.20 -9.80
N SER A 297 4.37 -13.73 -10.91
CA SER A 297 3.63 -13.82 -12.18
C SER A 297 2.34 -14.65 -12.06
N VAL A 298 2.37 -15.74 -11.30
CA VAL A 298 1.17 -16.54 -11.01
C VAL A 298 0.20 -15.78 -10.13
N ALA A 299 0.69 -15.01 -9.14
CA ALA A 299 -0.15 -14.17 -8.30
C ALA A 299 -0.82 -13.03 -9.12
N ILE A 300 -0.08 -12.38 -10.03
CA ILE A 300 -0.60 -11.40 -11.00
C ILE A 300 -1.75 -12.02 -11.81
N LEU A 301 -1.54 -13.22 -12.37
CA LEU A 301 -2.54 -13.89 -13.18
C LEU A 301 -3.80 -14.23 -12.39
N VAL A 302 -3.65 -14.68 -11.15
CA VAL A 302 -4.79 -15.00 -10.27
C VAL A 302 -5.53 -13.73 -9.86
N HIS A 303 -4.81 -12.67 -9.48
CA HIS A 303 -5.39 -11.37 -9.11
C HIS A 303 -6.19 -10.79 -10.27
N PHE A 304 -5.57 -10.66 -11.44
CA PHE A 304 -6.24 -10.26 -12.68
C PHE A 304 -7.48 -11.11 -13.01
N GLY A 305 -7.44 -12.41 -12.71
CA GLY A 305 -8.49 -13.33 -13.11
C GLY A 305 -9.72 -13.35 -12.19
N TYR A 306 -9.61 -12.90 -10.94
CA TYR A 306 -10.77 -12.79 -10.04
C TYR A 306 -11.38 -11.39 -10.00
N ASP A 307 -10.64 -10.37 -10.45
CA ASP A 307 -11.12 -9.01 -10.69
C ASP A 307 -12.06 -8.96 -11.91
#